data_AF-A0A923C875-F1
#
_entry.id   AF-A0A923C875-F1
#
_cell.length_a   1.000
_cell.length_b   1.000
_cell.length_c   1.000
_cell.angle_alpha   90.00
_cell.angle_beta   90.00
_cell.angle_gamma   90.00
#
_symmetry.space_group_name_H-M   'P 1'
#
loop_
_entity.id
_entity.type
_entity.pdbx_description
1 polymer ?
#
loop_
_entity_poly.entity_id
_entity_poly.type
_entity_poly.pdbx_seq_one_letter_code
_entity_poly.pdbx_strand_id
1 'polypeptide(L)' 'RIGAIVRGEGRKSEVLMPHHDTVIETDDHIIMFIPNKRLVREVEKLFQVSATFFG' A
#
# COMPACT_ATOMS: atom_id res chain seq x y z
N ARG A 1 10.27 -4.20 -0.13
CA ARG A 1 10.23 -3.58 -1.48
C ARG A 1 8.79 -3.61 -1.94
N ILE A 2 8.27 -2.48 -2.45
CA ILE A 2 6.95 -2.44 -3.07
C ILE A 2 7.10 -2.98 -4.49
N GLY A 3 6.31 -3.99 -4.84
CA GLY A 3 6.36 -4.63 -6.15
C GLY A 3 5.48 -3.90 -7.17
N ALA A 4 4.31 -3.43 -6.73
CA ALA A 4 3.38 -2.67 -7.56
C ALA A 4 2.37 -1.92 -6.68
N ILE A 5 1.77 -0.86 -7.23
CA ILE A 5 0.55 -0.24 -6.71
C ILE A 5 -0.54 -0.45 -7.76
N VAL A 6 -1.72 -0.89 -7.34
CA VAL A 6 -2.90 -0.96 -8.21
C VAL A 6 -3.87 0.13 -7.78
N ARG A 7 -4.23 1.01 -8.73
CA ARG A 7 -5.09 2.18 -8.48
C ARG A 7 -6.34 2.12 -9.33
N GLY A 8 -7.48 2.54 -8.76
CA GLY A 8 -8.78 2.54 -9.43
C GLY A 8 -9.47 1.18 -9.40
N GLU A 9 -10.65 1.09 -10.01
CA GLU A 9 -11.53 -0.06 -9.88
C GLU A 9 -11.95 -0.67 -11.22
N GLY A 10 -12.22 -1.98 -11.20
CA GLY A 10 -12.76 -2.72 -12.33
C GLY A 10 -11.88 -2.63 -13.58
N ARG A 11 -12.48 -2.22 -14.70
CA ARG A 11 -11.76 -2.07 -15.99
C ARG A 11 -10.93 -0.80 -16.09
N LYS A 12 -11.05 0.11 -15.13
CA LYS A 12 -10.28 1.36 -15.08
C LYS A 12 -9.10 1.26 -14.12
N SER A 13 -8.81 0.09 -13.58
CA SER A 13 -7.65 -0.08 -12.73
C SER A 13 -6.36 -0.04 -13.56
N GLU A 14 -5.34 0.55 -12.98
CA GLU A 14 -4.00 0.61 -13.56
C GLU A 14 -2.96 0.08 -12.58
N VAL A 15 -1.86 -0.43 -13.14
CA VAL A 15 -0.71 -0.92 -12.36
C VAL A 15 0.42 0.10 -12.47
N LEU A 16 0.77 0.69 -11.35
CA LEU A 16 1.85 1.66 -11.21
C LEU A 16 3.11 0.94 -10.72
N MET A 17 4.22 1.11 -11.44
CA MET A 17 5.54 0.65 -11.01
C MET A 17 6.14 1.70 -10.06
N PRO A 18 6.34 1.40 -8.76
CA PRO A 18 6.75 2.41 -7.79
C PRO A 18 8.19 2.86 -8.02
N HIS A 19 8.37 4.17 -8.03
CA HIS A 19 9.66 4.85 -8.01
C HIS A 19 9.86 5.57 -6.67
N HIS A 20 10.99 6.26 -6.52
CA HIS A 20 11.38 6.90 -5.26
C HIS A 20 10.52 8.11 -4.88
N ASP A 21 9.71 8.60 -5.82
CA ASP A 21 8.85 9.78 -5.75
C ASP A 21 7.36 9.43 -5.86
N THR A 22 7.01 8.15 -5.98
CA THR A 22 5.61 7.73 -6.10
C THR A 22 4.86 8.00 -4.79
N VAL A 23 3.81 8.81 -4.87
CA VAL A 23 2.94 9.14 -3.75
C VAL A 23 1.79 8.13 -3.68
N ILE A 24 1.61 7.52 -2.51
CA ILE A 24 0.47 6.63 -2.22
C ILE A 24 -0.75 7.51 -1.98
N GLU A 25 -1.85 7.15 -2.63
CA GLU A 25 -3.14 7.82 -2.51
C GLU A 25 -4.16 6.93 -1.79
N THR A 26 -5.30 7.53 -1.40
CA THR A 26 -6.43 6.77 -0.87
C THR A 26 -6.90 5.72 -1.88
N ASP A 27 -7.30 4.55 -1.38
CA ASP A 27 -7.76 3.39 -2.15
C ASP A 27 -6.68 2.68 -3.01
N ASP A 28 -5.41 3.05 -2.86
CA ASP A 28 -4.30 2.30 -3.45
C ASP A 28 -4.18 0.90 -2.86
N HIS A 29 -4.11 -0.10 -3.75
CA HIS A 29 -3.82 -1.48 -3.38
C HIS A 29 -2.34 -1.77 -3.58
N ILE A 30 -1.60 -1.87 -2.48
CA ILE A 30 -0.14 -2.02 -2.49
C ILE A 30 0.25 -3.50 -2.46
N ILE A 31 0.96 -3.95 -3.49
CA ILE A 31 1.54 -5.29 -3.56
C ILE A 31 2.98 -5.23 -3.05
N MET A 32 3.26 -5.88 -1.92
CA MET A 32 4.59 -5.90 -1.30
C MET A 32 5.17 -7.31 -1.25
N PHE A 33 6.47 -7.44 -1.53
CA PHE A 33 7.18 -8.69 -1.28
C PHE A 33 7.82 -8.65 0.11
N ILE A 34 7.38 -9.55 0.98
CA ILE A 34 7.85 -9.68 2.35
C ILE A 34 8.66 -10.99 2.46
N PRO A 35 9.98 -10.93 2.72
CA PRO A 35 10.83 -12.13 2.73
C PRO A 35 10.60 -13.02 3.96
N ASN A 36 9.98 -12.48 5.03
CA ASN A 36 9.70 -13.21 6.25
C ASN A 36 8.34 -12.83 6.82
N LYS A 37 7.46 -13.82 7.03
CA LYS A 37 6.11 -13.62 7.57
C LYS A 37 6.06 -12.90 8.93
N ARG A 38 7.13 -12.95 9.73
CA ARG A 38 7.21 -12.20 11.01
C ARG A 38 7.09 -10.69 10.81
N LEU A 39 7.48 -10.18 9.64
CA LEU A 39 7.44 -8.75 9.31
C LEU A 39 6.03 -8.25 8.95
N VAL A 40 5.07 -9.15 8.71
CA VAL A 40 3.71 -8.78 8.32
C VAL A 40 3.07 -7.87 9.36
N ARG A 41 3.22 -8.17 10.66
CA ARG A 41 2.67 -7.35 11.76
C ARG A 41 3.22 -5.93 11.77
N GLU A 42 4.49 -5.75 11.42
CA GLU A 42 5.09 -4.42 11.37
C GLU A 42 4.58 -3.64 10.16
N VAL A 43 4.36 -4.32 9.02
CA VAL A 43 3.71 -3.72 7.85
C VAL A 43 2.26 -3.32 8.16
N GLU A 44 1.48 -4.18 8.82
CA GLU A 44 0.11 -3.85 9.23
C GLU A 44 0.06 -2.59 10.10
N LYS A 45 0.97 -2.44 11.07
CA LYS A 45 1.05 -1.23 11.91
C LYS A 45 1.37 0.03 11.12
N LEU A 46 2.19 -0.05 10.07
CA LEU A 46 2.52 1.11 9.22
C LEU A 46 1.30 1.62 8.44
N PHE A 47 0.39 0.71 8.06
CA PHE A 47 -0.83 1.03 7.31
C PHE A 47 -2.07 1.20 8.20
N GLN A 48 -1.98 0.86 9.48
CA GLN A 48 -3.01 1.21 10.45
C GLN A 48 -3.05 2.72 10.61
N VAL A 49 -4.15 3.33 10.17
CA VAL A 49 -4.51 4.68 10.61
C VAL A 49 -4.60 4.66 12.14
N SER A 50 -3.83 5.54 12.80
CA SER A 50 -4.01 5.78 14.21
C SER A 50 -5.48 6.19 14.41
N ALA A 51 -6.20 5.48 15.27
CA ALA A 51 -7.64 5.61 15.52
C ALA A 51 -8.08 6.99 16.09
N THR A 52 -7.25 8.01 15.94
CA THR A 52 -7.40 9.38 16.43
C THR A 52 -7.80 10.39 15.34
N PHE A 53 -8.22 9.95 14.16
CA PHE A 53 -8.67 10.81 13.05
C PHE A 53 -10.20 10.91 12.90
N PHE A 54 -10.96 10.81 14.00
CA PHE A 54 -12.34 11.31 14.04
C PHE A 54 -12.34 12.62 14.83
N GLY A 55 -12.09 13.72 14.12
CA GLY A 55 -12.39 15.07 14.57
C GLY A 55 -13.74 15.52 14.04
#